data_AF-A0A956JCR4-F1
#
_entry.id   AF-A0A956JCR4-F1
#
_cell.length_a   1.000
_cell.length_b   1.000
_cell.length_c   1.000
_cell.angle_alpha   90.00
_cell.angle_beta   90.00
_cell.angle_gamma   90.00
#
_symmetry.space_group_name_H-M   'P 1'
#
loop_
_entity.id
_entity.type
_entity.pdbx_description
1 polymer ?
#
loop_
_entity_poly.entity_id
_entity_poly.type
_entity_poly.pdbx_seq_one_letter_code
_entity_poly.pdbx_strand_id
1 'polypeptide(L)'
;MRRLTFIARGGNIELAYDQSVDMIAPGPVVSGVDPSDDGARLHAAMSGVGPADGAPSFWYELRDADGNVLLQQAADDPIRSSVEVFSEQEGATMSRASAPTDEQVFTVLLPEIDEARVVRLMRAPATGDRDVGLAAATVPDAAQVVASFDLEIA
;
A
#
# COMPACT_ATOMS: atom_id res chain seq x y z
N MET A 1 9.70 -16.19 5.82
CA MET A 1 8.79 -15.08 5.42
C MET A 1 8.10 -15.46 4.13
N ARG A 2 6.92 -14.91 3.82
CA ARG A 2 6.19 -15.23 2.59
C ARG A 2 6.17 -14.05 1.62
N ARG A 3 6.39 -14.30 0.34
CA ARG A 3 6.34 -13.31 -0.74
C ARG A 3 5.17 -13.63 -1.66
N LEU A 4 4.20 -12.74 -1.70
CA LEU A 4 3.04 -12.84 -2.60
C LEU A 4 3.15 -11.79 -3.71
N THR A 5 3.12 -12.22 -4.96
CA THR A 5 3.12 -11.32 -6.12
C THR A 5 1.74 -11.32 -6.77
N PHE A 6 1.23 -10.13 -7.02
CA PHE A 6 -0.10 -9.89 -7.56
C PHE A 6 -0.04 -9.17 -8.90
N ILE A 7 -1.02 -9.47 -9.76
CA ILE A 7 -1.29 -8.75 -11.00
C ILE A 7 -2.63 -8.06 -10.85
N ALA A 8 -2.66 -6.73 -10.98
CA ALA A 8 -3.88 -5.92 -11.02
C ALA A 8 -4.23 -5.53 -12.45
N ARG A 9 -5.46 -5.82 -12.89
CA ARG A 9 -5.99 -5.50 -14.23
C ARG A 9 -7.46 -5.11 -14.14
N GLY A 10 -7.82 -3.92 -14.63
CA GLY A 10 -9.22 -3.49 -14.73
C GLY A 10 -10.01 -3.55 -13.41
N GLY A 11 -9.34 -3.37 -12.27
CA GLY A 11 -9.95 -3.47 -10.93
C GLY A 11 -9.92 -4.87 -10.30
N ASN A 12 -9.55 -5.90 -11.06
CA ASN A 12 -9.31 -7.24 -10.52
C ASN A 12 -7.87 -7.37 -10.04
N ILE A 13 -7.66 -8.13 -8.96
CA ILE A 13 -6.33 -8.50 -8.47
C ILE A 13 -6.24 -10.02 -8.42
N GLU A 14 -5.20 -10.57 -9.05
CA GLU A 14 -4.93 -12.00 -9.09
C GLU A 14 -3.61 -12.30 -8.40
N LEU A 15 -3.57 -13.39 -7.64
CA LEU A 15 -2.32 -13.92 -7.09
C LEU A 15 -1.56 -14.64 -8.22
N ALA A 16 -0.39 -14.13 -8.57
CA ALA A 16 0.47 -14.70 -9.61
C ALA A 16 1.51 -15.66 -9.05
N TYR A 17 2.07 -15.33 -7.88
CA TYR A 17 3.07 -16.16 -7.21
C TYR A 17 2.91 -16.12 -5.70
N ASP A 18 3.06 -17.28 -5.07
CA ASP A 18 3.25 -17.45 -3.63
C ASP A 18 4.58 -18.18 -3.40
N GLN A 19 5.46 -17.59 -2.59
CA GLN A 19 6.76 -18.16 -2.31
C GLN A 19 7.18 -17.95 -0.86
N SER A 20 7.54 -19.03 -0.16
CA SER A 20 8.31 -18.96 1.08
C SER A 20 9.75 -18.54 0.79
N VAL A 21 10.23 -17.56 1.55
CA VAL A 21 11.57 -16.98 1.45
C VAL A 21 12.21 -16.95 2.84
N ASP A 22 13.31 -17.69 2.96
CA ASP A 22 14.09 -17.77 4.22
C ASP A 22 14.91 -16.51 4.49
N MET A 23 15.22 -15.74 3.43
CA MET A 23 16.15 -14.62 3.52
C MET A 23 15.92 -13.61 2.39
N ILE A 24 15.55 -12.38 2.73
CA ILE A 24 15.71 -11.24 1.83
C ILE A 24 17.07 -10.65 2.16
N ALA A 25 18.05 -10.80 1.28
CA ALA A 25 19.29 -10.08 1.42
C ALA A 25 18.96 -8.58 1.47
N PRO A 26 19.48 -7.80 2.45
CA PRO A 26 19.36 -6.35 2.39
C PRO A 26 19.90 -5.90 1.03
N GLY A 27 19.20 -4.99 0.37
CA GLY A 27 19.70 -4.34 -0.83
C GLY A 27 21.12 -3.77 -0.57
N PRO A 28 21.96 -3.61 -1.59
CA PRO A 28 23.31 -3.11 -1.39
C PRO A 28 23.27 -1.82 -0.57
N VAL A 29 23.83 -1.87 0.63
CA VAL A 29 24.14 -0.69 1.41
C VAL A 29 25.10 0.13 0.56
N VAL A 30 24.63 1.26 0.04
CA VAL A 30 25.52 2.32 -0.46
C VAL A 30 26.31 2.83 0.74
N SER A 31 27.44 2.19 1.03
CA SER A 31 28.44 2.67 1.98
C SER A 31 29.02 3.97 1.44
N GLY A 32 28.50 5.10 1.93
CA GLY A 32 28.96 6.42 1.53
C GLY A 32 28.48 7.57 2.41
N VAL A 33 28.08 7.31 3.67
CA VAL A 33 27.78 8.39 4.64
C VAL A 33 28.64 8.20 5.88
N ASP A 34 29.50 9.18 6.12
CA ASP A 34 30.39 9.33 7.28
C ASP A 34 29.59 9.36 8.59
N PRO A 35 29.92 8.54 9.61
CA PRO A 35 29.17 8.46 10.85
C PRO A 35 29.45 9.56 11.90
N SER A 36 30.03 10.71 11.51
CA SER A 36 30.53 11.69 12.49
C SER A 36 29.60 12.86 12.84
N ASP A 37 28.38 12.97 12.30
CA ASP A 37 27.52 14.14 12.57
C ASP A 37 26.01 13.84 12.47
N ASP A 38 25.40 13.18 13.47
CA ASP A 38 23.97 13.34 13.83
C ASP A 38 23.55 12.47 15.05
N GLY A 39 24.31 12.52 16.14
CA GLY A 39 23.97 11.86 17.42
C GLY A 39 22.70 12.42 18.12
N ALA A 40 21.98 13.35 17.49
CA ALA A 40 20.82 14.04 18.06
C ALA A 40 19.48 13.78 17.34
N ARG A 41 19.42 12.85 16.37
CA ARG A 41 18.17 12.53 15.65
C ARG A 41 17.52 11.19 15.97
N LEU A 42 18.10 10.39 16.86
CA LEU A 42 17.57 9.06 17.21
C LEU A 42 16.52 9.05 18.34
N HIS A 43 15.92 10.20 18.66
CA HIS A 43 14.85 10.31 19.66
C HIS A 43 13.47 10.73 19.09
N ALA A 44 13.24 10.54 17.79
CA ALA A 44 11.96 10.88 17.15
C ALA A 44 11.40 9.80 16.19
N ALA A 45 11.73 8.52 16.39
CA ALA A 45 11.08 7.42 15.63
C ALA A 45 9.93 6.74 16.40
N MET A 46 9.65 7.16 17.64
CA MET A 46 8.54 6.66 18.46
C MET A 46 7.85 7.80 19.22
N SER A 47 7.27 8.77 18.50
CA SER A 47 6.14 9.59 18.96
C SER A 47 5.71 10.55 17.85
N GLY A 48 4.48 10.37 17.38
CA GLY A 48 3.66 11.49 16.91
C GLY A 48 4.11 12.21 15.64
N VAL A 49 4.06 11.53 14.50
CA VAL A 49 3.41 12.12 13.33
C VAL A 49 2.33 11.15 12.92
N GLY A 50 1.19 11.22 13.63
CA GLY A 50 -0.05 10.83 12.98
C GLY A 50 -0.21 11.68 11.72
N PRO A 51 -0.92 11.19 10.71
CA PRO A 51 -1.26 12.05 9.59
C PRO A 51 -2.02 13.25 10.19
N ALA A 52 -1.65 14.47 9.81
CA ALA A 52 -2.63 15.52 9.82
C ALA A 52 -3.76 15.02 8.90
N ASP A 53 -4.84 14.50 9.49
CA ASP A 53 -6.05 14.01 8.82
C ASP A 53 -5.85 13.05 7.61
N GLY A 54 -5.29 11.84 7.80
CA GLY A 54 -4.97 10.96 6.66
C GLY A 54 -4.68 9.49 6.97
N ALA A 55 -5.72 8.70 7.27
CA ALA A 55 -5.60 7.24 7.33
C ALA A 55 -4.91 6.67 6.07
N PRO A 56 -4.13 5.58 6.17
CA PRO A 56 -3.48 4.98 5.01
C PRO A 56 -4.54 4.61 3.98
N SER A 57 -4.34 5.04 2.72
CA SER A 57 -5.31 4.72 1.67
C SER A 57 -5.31 3.24 1.31
N PHE A 58 -4.26 2.50 1.67
CA PHE A 58 -4.10 1.07 1.41
C PHE A 58 -3.40 0.36 2.57
N TRP A 59 -3.82 -0.86 2.87
CA TRP A 59 -3.19 -1.73 3.86
C TRP A 59 -3.48 -3.18 3.54
N TYR A 60 -2.78 -4.10 4.20
CA TYR A 60 -3.14 -5.51 4.19
C TYR A 60 -3.39 -6.04 5.59
N GLU A 61 -4.20 -7.09 5.67
CA GLU A 61 -4.53 -7.79 6.90
C GLU A 61 -4.19 -9.27 6.77
N LEU A 62 -3.56 -9.84 7.80
CA LEU A 62 -3.49 -11.28 8.01
C LEU A 62 -4.57 -11.69 9.00
N ARG A 63 -5.32 -12.73 8.65
CA ARG A 63 -6.43 -13.23 9.45
C ARG A 63 -6.30 -14.72 9.71
N ASP A 64 -6.79 -15.16 10.86
CA ASP A 64 -6.89 -16.58 11.20
C ASP A 64 -8.09 -17.27 10.51
N ALA A 65 -8.30 -18.55 10.80
CA ALA A 65 -9.40 -19.34 10.26
C ALA A 65 -10.80 -18.84 10.69
N ASP A 66 -10.88 -18.22 11.86
CA ASP A 66 -12.12 -17.66 12.42
C ASP A 66 -12.38 -16.23 11.92
N GLY A 67 -11.45 -15.67 11.15
CA GLY A 67 -11.51 -14.34 10.57
C GLY A 67 -11.01 -13.23 11.49
N ASN A 68 -10.39 -13.54 12.62
CA ASN A 68 -9.78 -12.53 13.50
C ASN A 68 -8.53 -11.94 12.83
N VAL A 69 -8.31 -10.63 13.00
CA VAL A 69 -7.12 -9.95 12.47
C VAL A 69 -5.92 -10.24 13.38
N LEU A 70 -4.93 -10.92 12.84
CA LEU A 70 -3.64 -11.19 13.50
C LEU A 70 -2.64 -10.06 13.27
N LEU A 71 -2.68 -9.46 12.08
CA LEU A 71 -1.82 -8.34 11.69
C LEU A 71 -2.58 -7.40 10.77
N GLN A 72 -2.36 -6.11 10.95
CA GLN A 72 -2.74 -5.07 10.00
C GLN A 72 -1.52 -4.19 9.72
N GLN A 73 -1.20 -3.99 8.45
CA GLN A 73 -0.03 -3.19 8.07
C GLN A 73 -0.33 -2.25 6.90
N ALA A 74 -0.11 -0.96 7.14
CA ALA A 74 -0.21 0.09 6.12
C ALA A 74 0.83 -0.12 5.01
N ALA A 75 0.45 0.21 3.78
CA ALA A 75 1.32 0.17 2.62
C ALA A 75 0.93 1.27 1.63
N ASP A 76 1.85 1.63 0.74
CA ASP A 76 1.52 2.47 -0.41
C ASP A 76 0.51 1.74 -1.30
N ASP A 77 -0.44 2.48 -1.88
CA ASP A 77 -1.43 1.91 -2.80
C ASP A 77 -0.76 1.58 -4.14
N PRO A 78 -0.51 0.30 -4.44
CA PRO A 78 0.28 -0.10 -5.60
C PRO A 78 -0.53 -0.10 -6.89
N ILE A 79 -1.81 0.29 -6.84
CA ILE A 79 -2.76 0.25 -7.96
C ILE A 79 -3.08 1.70 -8.41
N ARG A 80 -2.43 2.72 -7.82
CA ARG A 80 -2.60 4.12 -8.22
C ARG A 80 -2.03 4.37 -9.61
N SER A 81 -2.92 4.59 -10.57
CA SER A 81 -2.57 4.94 -11.93
C SER A 81 -2.59 6.45 -12.11
N SER A 82 -1.53 7.13 -11.66
CA SER A 82 -1.37 8.57 -11.89
C SER A 82 -0.25 8.82 -12.88
N VAL A 83 -0.56 9.48 -13.99
CA VAL A 83 0.44 9.92 -14.97
C VAL A 83 0.54 11.44 -14.97
N GLU A 84 1.76 11.94 -15.10
CA GLU A 84 1.99 13.35 -15.37
C GLU A 84 1.82 13.57 -16.87
N VAL A 85 0.84 14.38 -17.24
CA VAL A 85 0.57 14.78 -18.62
C VAL A 85 1.21 16.15 -18.83
N PHE A 86 2.23 16.15 -19.69
CA PHE A 86 2.84 17.36 -20.20
C PHE A 86 1.94 17.94 -21.30
N SER A 87 1.55 19.20 -21.16
CA SER A 87 0.83 19.90 -22.23
C SER A 87 1.78 20.22 -23.38
N GLU A 88 1.32 20.06 -24.62
CA GLU A 88 2.07 20.43 -25.83
C GLU A 88 2.14 21.96 -26.05
N GLN A 89 1.37 22.74 -25.28
CA GLN A 89 1.42 24.21 -25.33
C GLN A 89 2.62 24.76 -24.55
N GLU A 90 3.46 25.52 -25.24
CA GLU A 90 4.58 26.24 -24.65
C GLU A 90 4.09 27.20 -23.55
N GLY A 91 4.53 26.97 -22.31
CA GLY A 91 4.14 27.76 -21.13
C GLY A 91 2.98 27.21 -20.29
N ALA A 92 2.37 26.08 -20.67
CA ALA A 92 1.34 25.42 -19.85
C ALA A 92 1.95 24.59 -18.71
N THR A 93 1.26 24.56 -17.56
CA THR A 93 1.69 23.80 -16.36
C THR A 93 1.46 22.29 -16.56
N MET A 94 2.35 21.48 -16.00
CA MET A 94 2.18 20.02 -15.93
C MET A 94 0.88 19.69 -15.17
N SER A 95 0.08 18.77 -15.71
CA SER A 95 -1.15 18.29 -15.06
C SER A 95 -1.03 16.81 -14.74
N ARG A 96 -1.77 16.36 -13.72
CA ARG A 96 -1.78 14.96 -13.31
C ARG A 96 -3.10 14.35 -13.77
N ALA A 97 -3.04 13.32 -14.61
CA ALA A 97 -4.21 12.60 -15.09
C ALA A 97 -4.23 11.17 -14.53
N SER A 98 -5.42 10.59 -14.44
CA SER A 98 -5.55 9.14 -14.30
C SER A 98 -5.43 8.53 -15.69
N ALA A 99 -4.38 7.75 -15.96
CA ALA A 99 -4.32 6.95 -17.17
C ALA A 99 -4.36 5.49 -16.77
N PRO A 100 -5.22 4.66 -17.38
CA PRO A 100 -5.22 3.24 -17.11
C PRO A 100 -3.88 2.65 -17.51
N THR A 101 -3.11 2.18 -16.54
CA THR A 101 -2.13 1.13 -16.81
C THR A 101 -2.94 -0.16 -16.93
N ASP A 102 -2.89 -0.78 -18.11
CA ASP A 102 -3.68 -1.99 -18.41
C ASP A 102 -3.36 -3.14 -17.44
N GLU A 103 -2.14 -3.13 -16.87
CA GLU A 103 -1.65 -4.12 -15.93
C GLU A 103 -0.64 -3.49 -14.96
N GLN A 104 -0.76 -3.82 -13.67
CA GLN A 104 0.20 -3.45 -12.63
C GLN A 104 0.62 -4.70 -11.85
N VAL A 105 1.93 -4.88 -11.63
CA VAL A 105 2.46 -6.00 -10.85
C VAL A 105 3.05 -5.45 -9.57
N PHE A 106 2.66 -6.02 -8.43
CA PHE A 106 3.18 -5.63 -7.12
C PHE A 106 3.40 -6.84 -6.23
N THR A 107 4.20 -6.67 -5.18
CA THR A 107 4.54 -7.75 -4.26
C THR A 107 4.32 -7.30 -2.82
N VAL A 108 3.71 -8.17 -2.03
CA VAL A 108 3.56 -8.00 -0.58
C VAL A 108 4.43 -9.03 0.11
N LEU A 109 5.17 -8.57 1.13
CA LEU A 109 5.96 -9.41 2.01
C LEU A 109 5.18 -9.59 3.31
N LEU A 110 4.93 -10.84 3.66
CA LEU A 110 4.17 -11.23 4.83
C LEU A 110 5.11 -11.92 5.83
N PRO A 111 5.01 -11.59 7.13
CA PRO A 111 5.58 -12.45 8.15
C PRO A 111 4.91 -13.82 8.11
N GLU A 112 5.66 -14.86 8.45
CA GLU A 112 5.07 -16.18 8.69
C GLU A 112 4.47 -16.16 10.10
N ILE A 113 3.16 -16.38 10.16
CA ILE A 113 2.39 -16.49 11.39
C ILE A 113 1.62 -17.80 11.27
N ASP A 114 1.85 -18.74 12.19
CA ASP A 114 1.36 -20.13 12.09
C ASP A 114 -0.16 -20.20 12.02
N GLU A 115 -0.87 -19.24 12.62
CA GLU A 115 -2.33 -19.14 12.63
C GLU A 115 -2.90 -18.42 11.41
N ALA A 116 -2.09 -17.73 10.59
CA ALA A 116 -2.58 -16.97 9.46
C ALA A 116 -3.11 -17.89 8.35
N ARG A 117 -4.34 -17.63 7.91
CA ARG A 117 -5.05 -18.39 6.88
C ARG A 117 -5.49 -17.53 5.71
N VAL A 118 -5.67 -16.23 5.91
CA VAL A 118 -6.17 -15.34 4.86
C VAL A 118 -5.35 -14.06 4.85
N VAL A 119 -5.00 -13.59 3.65
CA VAL A 119 -4.54 -12.23 3.43
C VAL A 119 -5.65 -11.42 2.75
N ARG A 120 -5.93 -10.22 3.27
CA ARG A 120 -6.83 -9.25 2.61
C ARG A 120 -6.07 -8.00 2.23
N LEU A 121 -6.31 -7.54 1.01
CA LEU A 121 -5.89 -6.22 0.54
C LEU A 121 -7.04 -5.26 0.72
N MET A 122 -6.78 -4.16 1.42
CA MET A 122 -7.79 -3.22 1.87
C MET A 122 -7.48 -1.83 1.35
N ARG A 123 -8.52 -1.08 1.02
CA ARG A 123 -8.40 0.31 0.58
C ARG A 123 -9.39 1.19 1.33
N ALA A 124 -8.92 2.35 1.76
CA ALA A 124 -9.80 3.38 2.29
C ALA A 124 -10.66 3.96 1.15
N PRO A 125 -11.93 4.29 1.38
CA PRO A 125 -12.74 4.97 0.37
C PRO A 125 -11.99 6.20 -0.15
N ALA A 126 -12.02 6.41 -1.47
CA ALA A 126 -11.45 7.62 -2.05
C ALA A 126 -12.20 8.82 -1.44
N THR A 127 -11.53 9.62 -0.62
CA THR A 127 -11.98 10.96 -0.29
C THR A 127 -11.89 11.74 -1.59
N GLY A 128 -12.99 11.76 -2.34
CA GLY A 128 -13.10 12.57 -3.55
C GLY A 128 -12.67 14.00 -3.23
N ASP A 129 -11.93 14.60 -4.16
CA ASP A 129 -11.52 16.01 -4.12
C ASP A 129 -12.79 16.84 -3.88
N ARG A 130 -12.99 17.27 -2.63
CA ARG A 130 -14.17 18.04 -2.25
C ARG A 130 -13.94 19.45 -2.74
N ASP A 131 -14.26 19.66 -4.01
CA ASP A 131 -14.54 20.99 -4.51
C ASP A 131 -15.65 21.59 -3.63
N VAL A 132 -15.35 22.77 -3.11
CA VAL A 132 -16.12 23.49 -2.09
C VAL A 132 -17.55 23.75 -2.57
N GLY A 133 -18.49 22.93 -2.12
CA GLY A 133 -19.92 23.13 -2.31
C GLY A 133 -20.73 22.38 -1.27
N LEU A 134 -21.34 23.11 -0.34
CA LEU A 134 -22.24 22.56 0.67
C LEU A 134 -23.40 21.79 0.03
N ALA A 135 -23.30 20.47 -0.07
CA ALA A 135 -24.42 19.58 -0.24
C ALA A 135 -24.11 18.23 0.45
N ALA A 136 -24.97 17.91 1.43
CA ALA A 136 -25.14 16.66 2.17
C ALA A 136 -23.99 15.63 2.03
N ALA A 137 -23.17 15.54 3.08
CA ALA A 137 -22.22 14.46 3.25
C ALA A 137 -22.96 13.12 3.37
N THR A 138 -23.08 12.40 2.26
CA THR A 138 -23.12 10.94 2.30
C THR A 138 -21.86 10.50 3.02
N VAL A 139 -22.03 9.83 4.15
CA VAL A 139 -20.93 9.21 4.91
C VAL A 139 -20.19 8.30 3.93
N PRO A 140 -18.89 8.51 3.64
CA PRO A 140 -18.15 7.56 2.83
C PRO A 140 -18.15 6.22 3.56
N ASP A 141 -18.72 5.24 2.87
CA ASP A 141 -18.87 3.84 3.23
C ASP A 141 -17.53 3.23 3.66
N ALA A 142 -17.59 2.21 4.51
CA ALA A 142 -16.45 1.65 5.23
C ALA A 142 -15.29 1.18 4.31
N ALA A 143 -14.12 0.92 4.90
CA ALA A 143 -12.97 0.31 4.24
C ALA A 143 -13.37 -0.82 3.27
N GLN A 144 -12.89 -0.76 2.03
CA GLN A 144 -13.22 -1.74 1.00
C GLN A 144 -12.20 -2.88 1.00
N VAL A 145 -12.68 -4.12 1.00
CA VAL A 145 -11.86 -5.29 0.64
C VAL A 145 -11.65 -5.26 -0.87
N VAL A 146 -10.42 -5.02 -1.31
CA VAL A 146 -10.05 -5.00 -2.73
C VAL A 146 -9.77 -6.41 -3.24
N ALA A 147 -9.16 -7.24 -2.40
CA ALA A 147 -8.95 -8.66 -2.69
C ALA A 147 -8.77 -9.47 -1.40
N SER A 148 -9.02 -10.78 -1.49
CA SER A 148 -8.87 -11.73 -0.39
C SER A 148 -8.34 -13.04 -0.95
N PHE A 149 -7.32 -13.61 -0.31
CA PHE A 149 -6.68 -14.85 -0.74
C PHE A 149 -6.45 -15.77 0.45
N ASP A 150 -6.76 -17.06 0.27
CA ASP A 150 -6.38 -18.10 1.23
C ASP A 150 -4.87 -18.35 1.15
N LEU A 151 -4.25 -18.50 2.30
CA LEU A 151 -2.84 -18.86 2.45
C LEU A 151 -2.76 -20.36 2.64
N GLU A 152 -2.09 -21.06 1.72
CA GLU A 152 -1.85 -22.50 1.89
C GLU A 152 -0.94 -22.71 3.11
N ILE A 153 -1.34 -23.59 4.02
CA ILE A 153 -0.51 -23.97 5.16
C ILE A 153 0.61 -24.86 4.61
N ALA A 154 1.87 -24.44 4.81
CA ALA A 154 3.04 -25.23 4.44
C ALA A 154 3.27 -26.39 5.42
#